data_AF-A0A2N2XWX6-F1
#
_entry.id   AF-A0A2N2XWX6-F1
#
_cell.length_a   1.000
_cell.length_b   1.000
_cell.length_c   1.000
_cell.angle_alpha   90.00
_cell.angle_beta   90.00
_cell.angle_gamma   90.00
#
_symmetry.space_group_name_H-M   'P 1'
#
loop_
_entity.id
_entity.type
_entity.pdbx_description
1 polymer ?
#
loop_
_entity_poly.entity_id
_entity_poly.type
_entity_poly.pdbx_seq_one_letter_code
_entity_poly.pdbx_strand_id
1 'polypeptide(L)'
;MFDQKQFSTKYLAATKKLADELGILNAIDQSYIDRMESNLNNRDSLMEIISETFMNSNSFLKENDRAEIAGIILSGGWIEGLYLATQIAQTTPSNKEIVDRIIDQSLSLSTLISMLSEYPNDENVKSVLPDLERIKVIFDKVVVSKSKIEAVEGADGKTILKTESSASISPETLTELYKAVDEIRTNITK
;
A
#
# COMPACT_ATOMS: atom_id res chain seq x y z
N MET A 1 -11.48 21.18 10.00
CA MET A 1 -12.54 20.79 9.04
C MET A 1 -12.46 21.57 7.73
N PHE A 2 -12.32 22.91 7.72
CA PHE A 2 -12.12 23.68 6.48
C PHE A 2 -10.84 23.30 5.73
N ASP A 3 -9.72 23.12 6.44
CA ASP A 3 -8.45 22.71 5.81
C ASP A 3 -8.52 21.31 5.20
N GLN A 4 -9.11 20.35 5.90
CA GLN A 4 -9.28 18.97 5.40
C GLN A 4 -10.08 18.92 4.09
N LYS A 5 -11.15 19.72 3.97
CA LYS A 5 -11.92 19.78 2.72
C LYS A 5 -11.08 20.35 1.57
N GLN A 6 -10.29 21.40 1.83
CA GLN A 6 -9.42 21.99 0.81
C GLN A 6 -8.30 21.03 0.37
N PHE A 7 -7.74 20.25 1.30
CA PHE A 7 -6.81 19.17 0.96
C PHE A 7 -7.48 18.10 0.10
N SER A 8 -8.66 17.60 0.49
CA SER A 8 -9.36 16.58 -0.29
C SER A 8 -9.68 17.05 -1.72
N THR A 9 -10.09 18.31 -1.91
CA THR A 9 -10.32 18.88 -3.25
C THR A 9 -9.03 18.94 -4.06
N LYS A 10 -7.89 19.33 -3.46
CA LYS A 10 -6.60 19.34 -4.16
C LYS A 10 -6.15 17.92 -4.56
N TYR A 11 -6.31 16.95 -3.67
CA TYR A 11 -6.00 15.54 -3.97
C TYR A 11 -6.90 15.02 -5.10
N LEU A 12 -8.20 15.29 -5.06
CA LEU A 12 -9.13 14.87 -6.12
C LEU A 12 -8.73 15.48 -7.49
N ALA A 13 -8.38 16.76 -7.53
CA ALA A 13 -7.94 17.41 -8.75
C ALA A 13 -6.63 16.79 -9.30
N ALA A 14 -5.67 16.49 -8.42
CA ALA A 14 -4.42 15.82 -8.81
C ALA A 14 -4.68 14.40 -9.34
N THR A 15 -5.54 13.62 -8.66
CA THR A 15 -5.93 12.27 -9.10
C THR A 15 -6.63 12.31 -10.45
N LYS A 16 -7.53 13.28 -10.68
CA LYS A 16 -8.18 13.47 -11.98
C LYS A 16 -7.18 13.77 -13.09
N LYS A 17 -6.21 14.64 -12.83
CA LYS A 17 -5.15 14.97 -13.78
C LYS A 17 -4.28 13.74 -14.10
N LEU A 18 -3.90 12.96 -13.09
CA LEU A 18 -3.16 11.70 -13.30
C LEU A 18 -3.96 10.70 -14.13
N ALA A 19 -5.26 10.55 -13.86
CA ALA A 19 -6.13 9.67 -14.62
C ALA A 19 -6.25 10.09 -16.11
N ASP A 20 -6.28 11.40 -16.36
CA ASP A 20 -6.29 11.96 -17.72
C ASP A 20 -4.96 11.68 -18.44
N GLU A 21 -3.82 11.96 -17.78
CA GLU A 21 -2.48 11.68 -18.34
C GLU A 21 -2.24 10.19 -18.60
N LEU A 22 -2.83 9.32 -17.77
CA LEU A 22 -2.78 7.86 -17.97
C LEU A 22 -3.77 7.36 -19.03
N GLY A 23 -4.67 8.21 -19.54
CA GLY A 23 -5.69 7.85 -20.52
C GLY A 23 -6.79 6.93 -19.95
N ILE A 24 -6.96 6.91 -18.63
CA ILE A 24 -7.96 6.07 -17.94
C ILE A 24 -9.19 6.87 -17.51
N LEU A 25 -9.27 8.16 -17.86
CA LEU A 25 -10.40 9.01 -17.50
C LEU A 25 -11.74 8.43 -17.99
N ASN A 26 -11.77 7.77 -19.15
CA ASN A 26 -12.97 7.10 -19.66
C ASN A 26 -13.42 5.90 -18.80
N ALA A 27 -12.50 5.29 -18.03
CA ALA A 27 -12.83 4.24 -17.07
C ALA A 27 -13.35 4.81 -15.73
N ILE A 28 -13.14 6.12 -15.51
CA ILE A 28 -13.62 6.85 -14.35
C ILE A 28 -14.82 7.69 -14.81
N ASP A 29 -16.01 7.11 -14.75
CA ASP A 29 -17.25 7.84 -15.03
C ASP A 29 -17.30 9.16 -14.22
N GLN A 30 -17.70 10.25 -14.87
CA GLN A 30 -17.93 11.55 -14.24
C GLN A 30 -18.89 11.42 -13.03
N SER A 31 -19.81 10.45 -13.06
CA SER A 31 -20.68 10.14 -11.93
C SER A 31 -19.90 9.73 -10.66
N TYR A 32 -18.75 9.06 -10.77
CA TYR A 32 -17.88 8.73 -9.64
C TYR A 32 -17.20 9.98 -9.06
N ILE A 33 -16.79 10.90 -9.94
CA ILE A 33 -16.19 12.18 -9.54
C ILE A 33 -17.22 13.02 -8.76
N ASP A 34 -18.44 13.12 -9.28
CA ASP A 34 -19.52 13.88 -8.64
C ASP A 34 -19.92 13.26 -7.29
N ARG A 35 -19.96 11.92 -7.20
CA ARG A 35 -20.17 11.18 -5.95
C ARG A 35 -19.05 11.44 -4.95
N MET A 36 -17.79 11.46 -5.39
CA MET A 36 -16.63 11.79 -4.53
C MET A 36 -16.74 13.20 -3.97
N GLU A 37 -17.04 14.20 -4.80
CA GLU A 37 -17.20 15.60 -4.38
C GLU A 37 -18.35 15.78 -3.38
N SER A 38 -19.45 15.08 -3.61
CA SER A 38 -20.64 15.13 -2.75
C SER A 38 -20.44 14.44 -1.40
N ASN A 39 -19.52 13.47 -1.31
CA ASN A 39 -19.27 12.67 -0.11
C ASN A 39 -17.94 13.00 0.59
N LEU A 40 -17.30 14.14 0.29
CA LEU A 40 -16.01 14.54 0.89
C LEU A 40 -15.99 14.56 2.43
N ASN A 41 -17.16 14.70 3.08
CA ASN A 41 -17.29 14.70 4.53
C ASN A 41 -17.73 13.35 5.10
N ASN A 42 -18.00 12.35 4.27
CA ASN A 42 -18.43 11.01 4.67
C ASN A 42 -17.32 10.01 4.34
N ARG A 43 -16.52 9.66 5.36
CA ARG A 43 -15.36 8.78 5.23
C ARG A 43 -15.72 7.42 4.61
N ASP A 44 -16.81 6.80 5.05
CA ASP A 44 -17.14 5.43 4.63
C ASP A 44 -17.58 5.39 3.18
N SER A 45 -18.49 6.30 2.79
CA SER A 45 -18.91 6.43 1.39
C SER A 45 -17.75 6.85 0.49
N LEU A 46 -16.88 7.73 0.96
CA LEU A 46 -15.69 8.13 0.20
C LEU A 46 -14.74 6.95 -0.02
N MET A 47 -14.53 6.11 1.00
CA MET A 47 -13.70 4.91 0.89
C MET A 47 -14.26 3.90 -0.10
N GLU A 48 -15.58 3.70 -0.09
CA GLU A 48 -16.27 2.84 -1.05
C GLU A 48 -16.07 3.33 -2.49
N ILE A 49 -16.30 4.62 -2.74
CA ILE A 49 -16.15 5.21 -4.08
C ILE A 49 -14.70 5.14 -4.58
N ILE A 50 -13.72 5.39 -3.71
CA ILE A 50 -12.29 5.26 -4.05
C ILE A 50 -11.96 3.81 -4.42
N SER A 51 -12.45 2.85 -3.63
CA SER A 51 -12.20 1.43 -3.86
C SER A 51 -12.81 0.96 -5.19
N GLU A 52 -14.05 1.36 -5.46
CA GLU A 52 -14.74 1.07 -6.72
C GLU A 52 -13.99 1.67 -7.92
N THR A 53 -13.61 2.95 -7.82
CA THR A 53 -12.86 3.65 -8.87
C THR A 53 -11.50 3.00 -9.14
N PHE A 54 -10.78 2.60 -8.09
CA PHE A 54 -9.51 1.90 -8.19
C PHE A 54 -9.66 0.56 -8.89
N MET A 55 -10.63 -0.25 -8.48
CA MET A 55 -10.87 -1.57 -9.08
C MET A 55 -11.26 -1.45 -10.55
N ASN A 56 -12.13 -0.51 -10.90
CA ASN A 56 -12.52 -0.26 -12.30
C ASN A 56 -11.33 0.20 -13.16
N SER A 57 -10.51 1.12 -12.64
CA SER A 57 -9.31 1.60 -13.33
C SER A 57 -8.29 0.49 -13.56
N ASN A 58 -8.07 -0.36 -12.55
CA ASN A 58 -7.17 -1.50 -12.62
C ASN A 58 -7.67 -2.56 -13.61
N SER A 59 -8.97 -2.88 -13.62
CA SER A 59 -9.56 -3.79 -14.60
C SER A 59 -9.43 -3.23 -16.02
N PHE A 60 -9.74 -1.96 -16.23
CA PHE A 60 -9.61 -1.30 -17.52
C PHE A 60 -8.17 -1.38 -18.06
N LEU A 61 -7.16 -1.08 -17.24
CA LEU A 61 -5.76 -1.19 -17.65
C LEU A 61 -5.38 -2.63 -18.03
N LYS A 62 -5.81 -3.62 -17.26
CA LYS A 62 -5.53 -5.03 -17.55
C LYS A 62 -6.21 -5.51 -18.83
N GLU A 63 -7.45 -5.12 -19.07
CA GLU A 63 -8.21 -5.48 -20.28
C GLU A 63 -7.67 -4.82 -21.56
N ASN A 64 -6.92 -3.72 -21.41
CA ASN A 64 -6.29 -3.01 -22.52
C ASN A 64 -4.78 -3.31 -22.64
N ASP A 65 -4.32 -4.47 -22.17
CA ASP A 65 -2.92 -4.92 -22.23
C ASP A 65 -1.91 -3.96 -21.57
N ARG A 66 -2.35 -3.22 -20.53
CA ARG A 66 -1.53 -2.27 -19.76
C ARG A 66 -1.38 -2.72 -18.30
N ALA A 67 -1.19 -4.02 -18.09
CA ALA A 67 -1.08 -4.62 -16.76
C ALA A 67 0.18 -4.16 -16.00
N GLU A 68 1.24 -3.81 -16.72
CA GLU A 68 2.46 -3.19 -16.17
C GLU A 68 2.16 -1.82 -15.53
N ILE A 69 1.33 -1.00 -16.19
CA ILE A 69 0.91 0.31 -15.64
C ILE A 69 0.01 0.13 -14.42
N ALA A 70 -0.88 -0.85 -14.44
CA ALA A 70 -1.67 -1.21 -13.26
C ALA A 70 -0.77 -1.62 -12.07
N GLY A 71 0.29 -2.39 -12.35
CA GLY A 71 1.31 -2.76 -11.36
C GLY A 71 2.08 -1.54 -10.81
N ILE A 72 2.44 -0.58 -11.66
CA ILE A 72 3.11 0.67 -11.25
C ILE A 72 2.19 1.52 -10.37
N ILE A 73 0.91 1.68 -10.73
CA ILE A 73 -0.07 2.42 -9.92
C ILE A 73 -0.23 1.77 -8.54
N LEU A 74 -0.35 0.43 -8.51
CA LEU A 74 -0.42 -0.33 -7.25
C LEU A 74 0.84 -0.12 -6.41
N SER A 75 2.01 -0.05 -7.05
CA SER A 75 3.29 0.19 -6.36
C SER A 75 3.36 1.58 -5.74
N GLY A 76 2.93 2.61 -6.46
CA GLY A 76 2.85 3.97 -5.93
C GLY A 76 1.91 4.05 -4.72
N GLY A 77 0.73 3.42 -4.80
CA GLY A 77 -0.21 3.34 -3.69
C GLY A 77 0.35 2.59 -2.47
N TRP A 78 1.08 1.51 -2.72
CA TRP A 78 1.74 0.73 -1.66
C TRP A 78 2.85 1.54 -0.97
N ILE A 79 3.70 2.25 -1.72
CA ILE A 79 4.75 3.12 -1.17
C ILE A 79 4.15 4.25 -0.35
N GLU A 80 3.09 4.92 -0.84
CA GLU A 80 2.40 5.98 -0.09
C GLU A 80 1.79 5.44 1.21
N GLY A 81 1.11 4.29 1.14
CA GLY A 81 0.53 3.64 2.33
C GLY A 81 1.59 3.29 3.38
N LEU A 82 2.72 2.74 2.95
CA LEU A 82 3.86 2.45 3.82
C LEU A 82 4.44 3.74 4.41
N TYR A 83 4.67 4.77 3.59
CA TYR A 83 5.16 6.08 4.05
C TYR A 83 4.26 6.65 5.15
N LEU A 84 2.95 6.73 4.93
CA LEU A 84 2.01 7.22 5.94
C LEU A 84 2.08 6.40 7.23
N ALA A 85 2.15 5.07 7.14
CA ALA A 85 2.30 4.21 8.31
C ALA A 85 3.59 4.50 9.08
N THR A 86 4.73 4.69 8.39
CA THR A 86 6.01 5.03 9.02
C THR A 86 6.00 6.40 9.69
N GLN A 87 5.34 7.41 9.09
CA GLN A 87 5.21 8.74 9.68
C GLN A 87 4.36 8.69 10.96
N ILE A 88 3.22 7.99 10.92
CA ILE A 88 2.34 7.82 12.07
C ILE A 88 3.07 7.05 13.19
N ALA A 89 3.80 5.98 12.84
CA ALA A 89 4.56 5.19 13.80
C ALA A 89 5.59 6.05 14.54
N GLN A 90 6.32 6.93 13.84
CA GLN A 90 7.33 7.81 14.46
C GLN A 90 6.73 8.81 15.45
N THR A 91 5.50 9.28 15.21
CA THR A 91 4.86 10.28 16.09
C THR A 91 3.98 9.67 17.19
N THR A 92 3.74 8.36 17.16
CA THR A 92 2.81 7.69 18.08
C THR A 92 3.56 7.04 19.25
N PRO A 93 3.30 7.42 20.51
CA PRO A 93 3.80 6.68 21.67
C PRO A 93 3.26 5.25 21.68
N SER A 94 4.08 4.27 22.09
CA SER A 94 3.66 2.86 22.16
C SER A 94 3.09 2.29 20.85
N ASN A 95 3.74 2.62 19.72
CA ASN A 95 3.36 2.29 18.35
C ASN A 95 3.44 0.80 17.95
N LYS A 96 3.47 -0.15 18.89
CA LYS A 96 3.73 -1.58 18.59
C LYS A 96 2.75 -2.12 17.54
N GLU A 97 1.46 -1.84 17.67
CA GLU A 97 0.45 -2.31 16.72
C GLU A 97 0.71 -1.76 15.30
N ILE A 98 1.12 -0.51 15.17
CA ILE A 98 1.45 0.10 13.88
C ILE A 98 2.70 -0.55 13.29
N VAL A 99 3.71 -0.81 14.12
CA VAL A 99 4.95 -1.48 13.71
C VAL A 99 4.66 -2.91 13.25
N ASP A 100 3.82 -3.66 13.97
CA ASP A 100 3.40 -5.01 13.57
C ASP A 100 2.71 -4.96 12.19
N ARG A 101 1.81 -3.98 11.96
CA ARG A 101 1.16 -3.79 10.65
C ARG A 101 2.11 -3.41 9.53
N ILE A 102 3.17 -2.64 9.82
CA ILE A 102 4.23 -2.32 8.87
C ILE A 102 5.00 -3.59 8.49
N ILE A 103 5.33 -4.43 9.48
CA ILE A 103 6.00 -5.71 9.26
C ILE A 103 5.16 -6.64 8.37
N ASP A 104 3.84 -6.68 8.59
CA ASP A 104 2.91 -7.49 7.78
C ASP A 104 2.92 -7.10 6.30
N GLN A 105 3.28 -5.85 5.95
CA GLN A 105 3.39 -5.41 4.54
C GLN A 105 4.54 -6.06 3.77
N SER A 106 5.50 -6.72 4.44
CA SER A 106 6.58 -7.47 3.77
C SER A 106 6.06 -8.58 2.84
N LEU A 107 4.92 -9.19 3.19
CA LEU A 107 4.28 -10.21 2.37
C LEU A 107 3.68 -9.61 1.09
N SER A 108 2.96 -8.48 1.20
CA SER A 108 2.35 -7.82 0.05
C SER A 108 3.41 -7.23 -0.89
N LEU A 109 4.55 -6.76 -0.37
CA LEU A 109 5.69 -6.32 -1.17
C LEU A 109 6.25 -7.42 -2.06
N SER A 110 6.40 -8.64 -1.52
CA SER A 110 6.95 -9.76 -2.28
C SER A 110 6.05 -10.13 -3.47
N THR A 111 4.74 -10.08 -3.28
CA THR A 111 3.75 -10.25 -4.35
C THR A 111 3.88 -9.14 -5.40
N LEU A 112 3.99 -7.88 -4.97
CA LEU A 112 4.12 -6.73 -5.86
C LEU A 112 5.37 -6.81 -6.74
N ILE A 113 6.52 -7.13 -6.14
CA ILE A 113 7.79 -7.32 -6.87
C ILE A 113 7.64 -8.46 -7.89
N SER A 114 7.01 -9.57 -7.51
CA SER A 114 6.79 -10.70 -8.41
C SER A 114 5.93 -10.31 -9.62
N MET A 115 4.85 -9.57 -9.40
CA MET A 115 3.98 -9.07 -10.47
C MET A 115 4.72 -8.14 -11.43
N LEU A 116 5.51 -7.20 -10.92
CA LEU A 116 6.28 -6.28 -11.76
C LEU A 116 7.41 -6.98 -12.52
N SER A 117 8.02 -8.02 -11.92
CA SER A 117 9.10 -8.78 -12.54
C SER A 117 8.68 -9.55 -13.80
N GLU A 118 7.37 -9.67 -14.07
CA GLU A 118 6.82 -10.21 -15.32
C GLU A 118 7.06 -9.28 -16.52
N TYR A 119 7.42 -8.01 -16.28
CA TYR A 119 7.62 -6.98 -17.31
C TYR A 119 9.05 -6.42 -17.32
N PRO A 120 10.10 -7.26 -17.46
CA PRO A 120 11.50 -6.84 -17.26
C PRO A 120 12.01 -5.89 -18.35
N ASN A 121 11.30 -5.75 -19.47
CA ASN A 121 11.67 -4.89 -20.58
C ASN A 121 10.99 -3.51 -20.54
N ASP A 122 10.01 -3.30 -19.66
CA ASP A 122 9.33 -2.01 -19.54
C ASP A 122 10.21 -1.02 -18.75
N GLU A 123 10.47 0.14 -19.34
CA GLU A 123 11.37 1.15 -18.75
C GLU A 123 10.78 1.77 -17.47
N ASN A 124 9.46 1.91 -17.38
CA ASN A 124 8.82 2.43 -16.18
C ASN A 124 8.92 1.42 -15.03
N VAL A 125 8.71 0.14 -15.32
CA VAL A 125 8.92 -0.93 -14.34
C VAL A 125 10.37 -0.97 -13.85
N LYS A 126 11.34 -0.87 -14.76
CA LYS A 126 12.78 -0.80 -14.40
C LYS A 126 13.12 0.37 -13.49
N SER A 127 12.36 1.48 -13.58
CA SER A 127 12.57 2.65 -12.72
C SER A 127 12.03 2.46 -11.30
N VAL A 128 10.99 1.64 -11.11
CA VAL A 128 10.29 1.46 -9.82
C VAL A 128 10.79 0.23 -9.05
N LEU A 129 11.10 -0.85 -9.77
CA LEU A 129 11.48 -2.12 -9.17
C LEU A 129 12.67 -2.03 -8.19
N PRO A 130 13.77 -1.28 -8.49
CA PRO A 130 14.90 -1.16 -7.57
C PRO A 130 14.54 -0.56 -6.21
N ASP A 131 13.59 0.38 -6.16
CA ASP A 131 13.14 1.00 -4.92
C ASP A 131 12.34 0.00 -4.06
N LEU A 132 11.50 -0.82 -4.69
CA LEU A 132 10.77 -1.89 -4.01
C LEU A 132 11.72 -2.98 -3.48
N GLU A 133 12.71 -3.38 -4.27
CA GLU A 133 13.75 -4.33 -3.86
C GLU A 133 14.58 -3.79 -2.70
N ARG A 134 14.91 -2.50 -2.71
CA ARG A 134 15.61 -1.83 -1.60
C ARG A 134 14.82 -1.95 -0.29
N ILE A 135 13.50 -1.73 -0.33
CA ILE A 135 12.63 -1.89 0.84
C ILE A 135 12.57 -3.37 1.26
N LYS A 136 12.50 -4.29 0.30
CA LYS A 136 12.47 -5.74 0.56
C LYS A 136 13.71 -6.20 1.32
N VAL A 137 14.90 -5.75 0.92
CA VAL A 137 16.16 -6.08 1.60
C VAL A 137 16.15 -5.66 3.08
N ILE A 138 15.46 -4.57 3.43
CA ILE A 138 15.31 -4.14 4.82
C ILE A 138 14.32 -5.05 5.56
N PHE A 139 13.18 -5.37 4.94
CA PHE A 139 12.21 -6.30 5.52
C PHE A 139 12.76 -7.71 5.72
N ASP A 140 13.67 -8.18 4.86
CA ASP A 140 14.30 -9.51 4.99
C ASP A 140 15.19 -9.62 6.25
N LYS A 141 15.52 -8.49 6.91
CA LYS A 141 16.21 -8.46 8.21
C LYS A 141 15.26 -8.67 9.40
N VAL A 142 13.94 -8.68 9.19
CA VAL A 142 12.94 -8.91 10.25
C VAL A 142 13.04 -10.36 10.74
N VAL A 143 13.09 -10.52 12.06
CA VAL A 143 13.19 -11.84 12.69
C VAL A 143 11.78 -12.40 12.89
N VAL A 144 11.46 -13.49 12.20
CA VAL A 144 10.22 -14.24 12.44
C VAL A 144 10.50 -15.31 13.49
N SER A 145 10.02 -15.11 14.70
CA SER A 145 10.00 -16.15 15.73
C SER A 145 8.70 -16.95 15.60
N LYS A 146 8.82 -18.28 15.47
CA LYS A 146 7.67 -19.19 15.53
C LYS A 146 7.62 -19.78 16.92
N SER A 147 6.52 -19.62 17.65
CA SER A 147 6.31 -20.36 18.89
C SER A 147 6.12 -21.85 18.60
N LYS A 148 6.31 -22.69 19.62
CA LYS A 148 6.02 -24.11 19.51
C LYS A 148 4.54 -24.32 19.19
N ILE A 149 4.27 -25.30 18.33
CA ILE A 149 2.91 -25.77 18.08
C ILE A 149 2.41 -26.39 19.38
N GLU A 150 1.37 -25.78 19.96
CA GLU A 150 0.71 -26.30 21.16
C GLU A 150 -0.65 -26.89 20.76
N ALA A 151 -0.86 -28.16 21.09
CA ALA A 151 -2.16 -28.80 20.97
C ALA A 151 -3.02 -28.41 22.17
N VAL A 152 -4.04 -27.58 21.94
CA VAL A 152 -5.05 -27.21 22.94
C VAL A 152 -6.38 -27.86 22.60
N GLU A 153 -7.08 -28.37 23.61
CA GLU A 153 -8.41 -28.93 23.44
C GLU A 153 -9.43 -27.79 23.28
N GLY A 154 -10.12 -27.76 22.15
CA GLY A 154 -11.20 -26.83 21.85
C GLY A 154 -12.43 -27.12 22.69
N ALA A 155 -13.30 -26.12 22.83
CA ALA A 155 -14.54 -26.23 23.62
C ALA A 155 -15.52 -27.30 23.11
N ASP A 156 -15.32 -27.82 21.89
CA ASP A 156 -16.08 -28.89 21.26
C ASP A 156 -15.38 -30.27 21.33
N GLY A 157 -14.30 -30.40 22.11
CA GLY A 157 -13.51 -31.64 22.24
C GLY A 157 -12.59 -31.93 21.05
N LYS A 158 -12.42 -30.98 20.11
CA LYS A 158 -11.44 -31.11 19.03
C LYS A 158 -10.09 -30.55 19.43
N THR A 159 -9.02 -31.24 19.07
CA THR A 159 -7.66 -30.71 19.22
C THR A 159 -7.42 -29.55 18.25
N ILE A 160 -7.20 -28.36 18.78
CA ILE A 160 -6.80 -27.15 18.06
C ILE A 160 -5.29 -27.02 18.18
N LEU A 161 -4.59 -26.92 17.05
CA LEU A 161 -3.17 -26.59 17.04
C LEU A 161 -3.02 -25.07 17.08
N LYS A 162 -2.60 -24.51 18.22
CA LYS A 162 -2.22 -23.11 18.35
C LYS A 162 -0.76 -22.94 17.94
N THR A 163 -0.52 -22.04 17.00
CA THR A 163 0.81 -21.56 16.66
C THR A 163 0.77 -20.04 16.76
N GLU A 164 1.64 -19.46 17.58
CA GLU A 164 1.84 -18.01 17.64
C GLU A 164 3.17 -17.68 16.96
N SER A 165 3.11 -17.27 15.69
CA SER A 165 4.24 -16.65 15.03
C SER A 165 4.28 -15.17 15.40
N SER A 166 5.37 -14.72 15.99
CA SER A 166 5.62 -13.30 16.27
C SER A 166 6.83 -12.82 15.47
N ALA A 167 6.60 -11.82 14.62
CA ALA A 167 7.68 -11.14 13.91
C ALA A 167 8.16 -9.96 14.75
N SER A 168 9.47 -9.79 14.88
CA SER A 168 10.07 -8.65 15.57
C SER A 168 11.12 -7.99 14.67
N ILE A 169 11.14 -6.67 14.71
CA ILE A 169 12.10 -5.83 13.98
C ILE A 169 13.01 -5.13 14.97
N SER A 170 14.31 -5.07 14.67
CA SER A 170 15.24 -4.31 15.50
C SER A 170 14.98 -2.79 15.35
N PRO A 171 15.22 -1.98 16.40
CA PRO A 171 15.10 -0.52 16.29
C PRO A 171 15.96 0.07 15.16
N GLU A 172 17.13 -0.51 14.90
CA GLU A 172 18.04 -0.11 13.84
C GLU A 172 17.44 -0.38 12.46
N THR A 173 16.90 -1.58 12.24
CA THR A 173 16.23 -1.95 10.98
C THR A 173 14.97 -1.12 10.77
N LEU A 174 14.21 -0.83 11.82
CA LEU A 174 13.01 0.01 11.73
C LEU A 174 13.37 1.46 11.33
N THR A 175 14.45 1.99 11.90
CA THR A 175 14.96 3.33 11.53
C THR A 175 15.47 3.36 10.10
N GLU A 176 16.17 2.30 9.66
CA GLU A 176 16.61 2.12 8.27
C GLU A 176 15.42 2.10 7.30
N LEU A 177 14.34 1.38 7.66
CA LEU A 177 13.11 1.33 6.88
C LEU A 177 12.49 2.71 6.73
N TYR A 178 12.34 3.46 7.83
CA TYR A 178 11.77 4.81 7.80
C TYR A 178 12.54 5.74 6.87
N LYS A 179 13.87 5.72 6.97
CA LYS A 179 14.74 6.53 6.12
C LYS A 179 14.62 6.13 4.64
N ALA A 180 14.64 4.84 4.34
CA ALA A 180 14.55 4.38 2.95
C ALA A 180 13.22 4.77 2.31
N VAL A 181 12.10 4.59 3.03
CA VAL A 181 10.76 4.95 2.54
C VAL A 181 10.62 6.46 2.34
N ASP A 182 11.17 7.28 3.25
CA ASP A 182 11.18 8.75 3.13
C ASP A 182 11.98 9.23 1.90
N GLU A 183 13.17 8.66 1.68
CA GLU A 183 14.02 8.97 0.52
C GLU A 183 13.35 8.61 -0.81
N ILE A 184 12.79 7.39 -0.90
CA ILE A 184 12.06 6.90 -2.07
C ILE A 184 10.88 7.82 -2.35
N ARG A 185 10.06 8.08 -1.32
CA ARG A 185 8.88 8.93 -1.45
C ARG A 185 9.23 10.33 -1.92
N THR A 186 10.30 10.92 -1.36
CA THR A 186 10.79 12.25 -1.72
C THR A 186 11.23 12.32 -3.18
N ASN A 187 11.88 11.28 -3.70
CA ASN A 187 12.33 11.24 -5.09
C ASN A 187 11.17 11.20 -6.10
N ILE A 188 10.03 10.60 -5.73
CA ILE A 188 8.85 10.49 -6.60
C ILE A 188 8.05 11.82 -6.68
N THR A 189 8.12 12.68 -5.65
CA THR A 189 7.40 13.98 -5.62
C THR A 189 8.23 15.20 -6.00
N LYS A 190 9.47 15.02 -6.46
CA LYS A 190 10.32 16.14 -6.88
C LYS A 190 9.88 16.75 -8.21
#